data_AF-A0A5F2AYG6-F1
#
_entry.id   AF-A0A5F2AYG6-F1
#
_cell.length_a   1.000
_cell.length_b   1.000
_cell.length_c   1.000
_cell.angle_alpha   90.00
_cell.angle_beta   90.00
_cell.angle_gamma   90.00
#
_symmetry.space_group_name_H-M   'P 1'
#
loop_
_entity.id
_entity.type
_entity.pdbx_description
1 polymer ?
#
loop_
_entity_poly.entity_id
_entity_poly.type
_entity_poly.pdbx_seq_one_letter_code
_entity_poly.pdbx_strand_id
1 'polypeptide(L)'
;MRFVFFFILFSLVFTHILQGKDLEESGFISVDEAPLFLPDPNTDTLHRAIRESESYYEKLSPEWKITIKGTSFNKNDMLKSLRTLKKILKEKDPESFRNRFQNSFSILETVDQHQGKITAYYEVIMEGRTLPEGEFVHPILETPSDLIVKKQGNERIVVKSANGNLVPYETRIELFEPSVWKNKTKAISYVKITDLHLAQLEGSAIIQTPNKDPFRITYSSDNGKEYLSPAESLRGICKSLIPSDLRNCIVEFPKEVRDAILKNPRYVFFKREPSSPRGSGGIELIPKRSVAMDPNIPLGIPALITFESPVLTEKNRIVFVHDRGSKIQGHGRLDYFLGTGKKAEEQAGRIQTQGRILLILPKK
;
A
#
# COMPACT_ATOMS: atom_id res chain seq x y z
N MET A 1 40.10 36.86 3.90
CA MET A 1 39.89 36.04 2.69
C MET A 1 38.64 35.19 2.87
N ARG A 2 37.55 35.54 2.18
CA ARG A 2 36.30 34.75 2.14
C ARG A 2 36.48 33.62 1.13
N PHE A 3 36.43 32.37 1.56
CA PHE A 3 36.31 31.22 0.66
C PHE A 3 34.84 30.87 0.51
N VAL A 4 34.33 31.10 -0.70
CA VAL A 4 33.01 30.68 -1.17
C VAL A 4 33.10 29.20 -1.54
N PHE A 5 32.44 28.33 -0.78
CA PHE A 5 32.22 26.94 -1.21
C PHE A 5 30.96 26.90 -2.09
N PHE A 6 31.16 26.64 -3.37
CA PHE A 6 30.09 26.32 -4.31
C PHE A 6 29.47 24.97 -3.93
N PHE A 7 28.26 25.00 -3.36
CA PHE A 7 27.38 23.83 -3.33
C PHE A 7 26.84 23.62 -4.74
N ILE A 8 27.41 22.66 -5.47
CA ILE A 8 26.82 22.17 -6.72
C ILE A 8 25.60 21.33 -6.32
N LEU A 9 24.44 21.96 -6.36
CA LEU A 9 23.14 21.33 -6.21
C LEU A 9 22.89 20.48 -7.47
N PHE A 10 23.21 19.18 -7.42
CA PHE A 10 22.83 18.25 -8.48
C PHE A 10 21.31 18.04 -8.42
N SER A 11 20.57 18.92 -9.10
CA SER A 11 19.18 18.73 -9.49
C SER A 11 19.12 17.63 -10.55
N LEU A 12 19.09 16.37 -10.12
CA LEU A 12 18.76 15.25 -10.98
C LEU A 12 17.26 15.27 -11.29
N VAL A 13 16.92 15.87 -12.43
CA VAL A 13 15.62 15.78 -13.08
C VAL A 13 15.43 14.32 -13.49
N PHE A 14 14.64 13.58 -12.73
CA PHE A 14 14.20 12.23 -13.09
C PHE A 14 13.10 12.33 -14.15
N THR A 15 13.43 12.02 -15.39
CA THR A 15 12.50 11.59 -16.43
C THR A 15 12.32 10.07 -16.34
N HIS A 16 11.56 9.61 -15.35
CA HIS A 16 11.01 8.26 -15.44
C HIS A 16 9.87 8.28 -16.46
N ILE A 17 10.18 7.88 -17.70
CA ILE A 17 9.15 7.34 -18.59
C ILE A 17 8.77 5.99 -17.96
N LEU A 18 7.75 6.00 -17.10
CA LEU A 18 7.09 4.78 -16.66
C LEU A 18 6.34 4.23 -17.87
N GLN A 19 7.03 3.40 -18.65
CA GLN A 19 6.41 2.57 -19.68
C GLN A 19 5.65 1.48 -18.94
N GLY A 20 4.43 1.79 -18.48
CA GLY A 20 3.50 0.76 -18.05
C GLY A 20 3.30 -0.20 -19.22
N LYS A 21 3.24 -1.51 -18.95
CA LYS A 21 2.66 -2.43 -19.94
C LYS A 21 1.30 -1.87 -20.34
N ASP A 22 0.98 -1.89 -21.63
CA ASP A 22 -0.32 -1.42 -22.10
C ASP A 22 -1.43 -2.13 -21.32
N LEU A 23 -2.39 -1.37 -20.78
CA LEU A 23 -3.47 -1.92 -19.95
C LEU A 23 -4.36 -2.94 -20.71
N GLU A 24 -4.28 -3.00 -22.04
CA GLU A 24 -4.90 -4.09 -22.82
C GLU A 24 -4.20 -5.42 -22.59
N GLU A 25 -2.86 -5.45 -22.66
CA GLU A 25 -2.08 -6.65 -22.33
C GLU A 25 -2.24 -7.04 -20.85
N SER A 26 -2.59 -6.07 -20.00
CA SER A 26 -2.84 -6.35 -18.59
C SER A 26 -4.19 -7.02 -18.34
N GLY A 27 -5.15 -6.91 -19.26
CA GLY A 27 -6.49 -7.53 -19.21
C GLY A 27 -7.65 -6.57 -18.94
N PHE A 28 -7.56 -5.31 -19.38
CA PHE A 28 -8.71 -4.38 -19.38
C PHE A 28 -9.24 -4.09 -20.80
N ILE A 29 -10.55 -4.04 -20.95
CA ILE A 29 -11.28 -3.72 -22.19
C ILE A 29 -12.06 -2.42 -22.04
N SER A 30 -12.26 -1.70 -23.15
CA SER A 30 -13.11 -0.50 -23.15
C SER A 30 -14.57 -0.90 -22.99
N VAL A 31 -15.34 -0.11 -22.25
CA VAL A 31 -16.80 -0.25 -22.16
C VAL A 31 -17.45 0.97 -22.79
N ASP A 32 -18.42 0.74 -23.68
CA ASP A 32 -19.09 1.80 -24.44
C ASP A 32 -20.00 2.66 -23.55
N GLU A 33 -20.67 2.03 -22.58
CA GLU A 33 -21.54 2.71 -21.64
C GLU A 33 -21.09 2.51 -20.19
N ALA A 34 -20.87 3.64 -19.49
CA ALA A 34 -20.65 3.61 -18.05
C ALA A 34 -21.87 3.00 -17.33
N PRO A 35 -21.67 2.09 -16.35
CA PRO A 35 -22.79 1.53 -15.60
C PRO A 35 -23.54 2.62 -14.85
N LEU A 36 -24.84 2.41 -14.70
CA LEU A 36 -25.70 3.28 -13.91
C LEU A 36 -25.36 3.16 -12.42
N PHE A 37 -24.88 4.24 -11.84
CA PHE A 37 -24.71 4.37 -10.39
C PHE A 37 -25.14 5.75 -9.93
N LEU A 38 -25.65 5.81 -8.70
CA LEU A 38 -25.96 7.08 -8.04
C LEU A 38 -24.77 7.48 -7.16
N PRO A 39 -24.49 8.79 -7.04
CA PRO A 39 -23.44 9.28 -6.14
C PRO A 39 -23.69 8.82 -4.70
N ASP A 40 -22.61 8.46 -3.99
CA ASP A 40 -22.69 8.10 -2.57
C ASP A 40 -23.19 9.31 -1.75
N PRO A 41 -24.20 9.14 -0.87
CA PRO A 41 -24.61 10.19 0.06
C PRO A 41 -23.48 10.68 0.97
N ASN A 42 -22.49 9.83 1.31
CA ASN A 42 -21.32 10.24 2.08
C ASN A 42 -20.24 10.84 1.16
N THR A 43 -20.31 12.16 1.00
CA THR A 43 -19.39 12.89 0.13
C THR A 43 -18.05 13.23 0.79
N ASP A 44 -17.92 13.22 2.11
CA ASP A 44 -16.72 13.74 2.78
C ASP A 44 -15.50 12.85 2.54
N THR A 45 -15.68 11.54 2.72
CA THR A 45 -14.63 10.55 2.42
C THR A 45 -14.26 10.55 0.94
N LEU A 46 -15.24 10.75 0.05
CA LEU A 46 -15.02 10.86 -1.39
C LEU A 46 -14.18 12.09 -1.75
N HIS A 47 -14.55 13.25 -1.22
CA HIS A 47 -13.83 14.50 -1.44
C HIS A 47 -12.40 14.43 -0.90
N ARG A 48 -12.20 13.78 0.26
CA ARG A 48 -10.87 13.56 0.82
C ARG A 48 -10.04 12.65 -0.08
N ALA A 49 -10.60 11.52 -0.56
CA ALA A 49 -9.88 10.62 -1.46
C ALA A 49 -9.51 11.28 -2.79
N ILE A 50 -10.40 12.10 -3.38
CA ILE A 50 -10.09 12.91 -4.57
C ILE A 50 -8.92 13.86 -4.28
N ARG A 51 -8.94 14.56 -3.13
CA ARG A 51 -7.89 15.50 -2.74
C ARG A 51 -6.53 14.82 -2.59
N GLU A 52 -6.51 13.61 -2.04
CA GLU A 52 -5.28 12.82 -1.91
C GLU A 52 -4.70 12.44 -3.29
N SER A 53 -5.56 12.04 -4.23
CA SER A 53 -5.15 11.81 -5.63
C SER A 53 -4.66 13.11 -6.31
N GLU A 54 -5.33 14.25 -6.08
CA GLU A 54 -4.88 15.57 -6.59
C GLU A 54 -3.49 15.93 -6.04
N SER A 55 -3.31 15.81 -4.72
CA SER A 55 -2.02 16.11 -4.05
C SER A 55 -0.88 15.21 -4.54
N TYR A 56 -1.18 13.94 -4.83
CA TYR A 56 -0.21 13.02 -5.42
C TYR A 56 0.26 13.51 -6.79
N TYR A 57 -0.67 13.77 -7.72
CA TYR A 57 -0.31 14.22 -9.07
C TYR A 57 0.38 15.60 -9.09
N GLU A 58 0.03 16.50 -8.17
CA GLU A 58 0.69 17.81 -8.02
C GLU A 58 2.19 17.67 -7.72
N LYS A 59 2.58 16.68 -6.90
CA LYS A 59 3.97 16.41 -6.50
C LYS A 59 4.79 15.70 -7.58
N LEU A 60 4.16 15.11 -8.59
CA LEU A 60 4.88 14.41 -9.67
C LEU A 60 5.68 15.40 -10.53
N SER A 61 6.76 14.90 -11.13
CA SER A 61 7.58 15.63 -12.09
C SER A 61 6.71 16.21 -13.23
N PRO A 62 7.01 17.43 -13.74
CA PRO A 62 6.36 17.96 -14.94
C PRO A 62 6.44 17.03 -16.15
N GLU A 63 7.51 16.22 -16.23
CA GLU A 63 7.73 15.25 -17.31
C GLU A 63 7.01 13.91 -17.10
N TRP A 64 6.30 13.74 -15.97
CA TRP A 64 5.56 12.51 -15.71
C TRP A 64 4.47 12.30 -16.76
N LYS A 65 4.52 11.13 -17.37
CA LYS A 65 3.53 10.66 -18.35
C LYS A 65 3.28 9.17 -18.14
N ILE A 66 2.09 8.74 -18.53
CA ILE A 66 1.72 7.33 -18.62
C ILE A 66 0.98 7.08 -19.93
N THR A 67 1.20 5.93 -20.52
CA THR A 67 0.43 5.48 -21.69
C THR A 67 -0.56 4.43 -21.24
N ILE A 68 -1.82 4.62 -21.59
CA ILE A 68 -2.91 3.70 -21.30
C ILE A 68 -3.67 3.48 -22.61
N LYS A 69 -3.68 2.23 -23.10
CA LYS A 69 -4.31 1.87 -24.38
C LYS A 69 -3.80 2.73 -25.54
N GLY A 70 -2.49 2.89 -25.67
CA GLY A 70 -1.87 3.76 -26.67
C GLY A 70 -2.13 5.27 -26.51
N THR A 71 -2.93 5.69 -25.53
CA THR A 71 -3.19 7.11 -25.25
C THR A 71 -2.26 7.60 -24.14
N SER A 72 -1.46 8.63 -24.43
CA SER A 72 -0.54 9.22 -23.43
C SER A 72 -1.23 10.29 -22.59
N PHE A 73 -1.13 10.19 -21.27
CA PHE A 73 -1.64 11.14 -20.28
C PHE A 73 -0.50 11.72 -19.46
N ASN A 74 -0.51 13.04 -19.25
CA ASN A 74 0.40 13.73 -18.34
C ASN A 74 -0.29 14.02 -16.99
N LYS A 75 0.46 14.53 -16.00
CA LYS A 75 -0.10 14.87 -14.67
C LYS A 75 -1.27 15.87 -14.73
N ASN A 76 -1.27 16.80 -15.67
CA ASN A 76 -2.32 17.82 -15.81
C ASN A 76 -3.62 17.23 -16.38
N ASP A 77 -3.51 16.26 -17.31
CA ASP A 77 -4.66 15.51 -17.81
C ASP A 77 -5.38 14.80 -16.64
N MET A 78 -4.61 14.14 -15.76
CA MET A 78 -5.13 13.45 -14.59
C MET A 78 -5.74 14.42 -13.55
N LEU A 79 -5.06 15.54 -13.26
CA LEU A 79 -5.59 16.57 -12.37
C LEU A 79 -6.90 17.19 -12.88
N LYS A 80 -6.97 17.49 -14.18
CA LYS A 80 -8.20 17.99 -14.81
C LYS A 80 -9.32 16.95 -14.71
N SER A 81 -9.00 15.67 -14.94
CA SER A 81 -9.93 14.54 -14.80
C SER A 81 -10.56 14.48 -13.40
N LEU A 82 -9.74 14.53 -12.35
CA LEU A 82 -10.20 14.49 -10.95
C LEU A 82 -11.09 15.69 -10.58
N ARG A 83 -10.71 16.89 -11.03
CA ARG A 83 -11.52 18.11 -10.85
C ARG A 83 -12.86 18.03 -11.57
N THR A 84 -12.88 17.46 -12.78
CA THR A 84 -14.12 17.21 -13.54
C THR A 84 -14.99 16.17 -12.83
N LEU A 85 -14.41 15.06 -12.36
CA LEU A 85 -15.13 14.01 -11.63
C LEU A 85 -15.79 14.59 -10.38
N LYS A 86 -15.05 15.37 -9.59
CA LYS A 86 -15.57 16.07 -8.40
C LYS A 86 -16.77 16.98 -8.71
N LYS A 87 -16.78 17.64 -9.87
CA LYS A 87 -17.92 18.48 -10.29
C LYS A 87 -19.12 17.63 -10.70
N ILE A 88 -18.90 16.56 -11.45
CA ILE A 88 -19.96 15.66 -11.93
C ILE A 88 -20.63 14.93 -10.77
N LEU A 89 -19.86 14.52 -9.75
CA LEU A 89 -20.40 13.83 -8.57
C LEU A 89 -21.33 14.67 -7.68
N LYS A 90 -21.40 15.99 -7.93
CA LYS A 90 -22.37 16.89 -7.27
C LYS A 90 -23.69 16.99 -8.03
N GLU A 91 -23.76 16.42 -9.23
CA GLU A 91 -24.96 16.42 -10.05
C GLU A 91 -26.04 15.58 -9.39
N LYS A 92 -27.23 16.15 -9.23
CA LYS A 92 -28.36 15.49 -8.57
C LYS A 92 -29.29 14.84 -9.59
N ASP A 93 -29.33 15.39 -10.80
CA ASP A 93 -30.14 14.84 -11.87
C ASP A 93 -29.45 13.61 -12.50
N PRO A 94 -30.06 12.41 -12.44
CA PRO A 94 -29.42 11.18 -12.91
C PRO A 94 -29.09 11.18 -14.41
N GLU A 95 -29.88 11.87 -15.24
CA GLU A 95 -29.67 11.93 -16.69
C GLU A 95 -28.51 12.87 -17.03
N SER A 96 -28.49 14.07 -16.46
CA SER A 96 -27.37 15.01 -16.54
C SER A 96 -26.08 14.37 -16.02
N PHE A 97 -26.14 13.66 -14.89
CA PHE A 97 -25.00 12.95 -14.33
C PHE A 97 -24.45 11.93 -15.34
N ARG A 98 -25.32 11.07 -15.88
CA ARG A 98 -24.95 10.03 -16.85
C ARG A 98 -24.30 10.64 -18.09
N ASN A 99 -24.96 11.61 -18.70
CA ASN A 99 -24.50 12.26 -19.93
C ASN A 99 -23.14 12.93 -19.71
N ARG A 100 -22.98 13.69 -18.62
CA ARG A 100 -21.71 14.36 -18.32
C ARG A 100 -20.60 13.38 -18.00
N PHE A 101 -20.90 12.30 -17.27
CA PHE A 101 -19.93 11.27 -16.92
C PHE A 101 -19.44 10.53 -18.18
N GLN A 102 -20.37 10.04 -19.02
CA GLN A 102 -20.06 9.36 -20.28
C GLN A 102 -19.29 10.27 -21.24
N ASN A 103 -19.61 11.57 -21.31
CA ASN A 103 -18.90 12.51 -22.18
C ASN A 103 -17.51 12.89 -21.66
N SER A 104 -17.23 12.72 -20.36
CA SER A 104 -15.96 13.15 -19.75
C SER A 104 -14.95 12.02 -19.59
N PHE A 105 -15.40 10.77 -19.48
CA PHE A 105 -14.55 9.65 -19.09
C PHE A 105 -14.65 8.45 -20.02
N SER A 106 -13.48 7.85 -20.29
CA SER A 106 -13.35 6.52 -20.87
C SER A 106 -13.32 5.50 -19.74
N ILE A 107 -14.08 4.42 -19.89
CA ILE A 107 -14.19 3.38 -18.87
C ILE A 107 -13.49 2.13 -19.37
N LEU A 108 -12.58 1.60 -18.54
CA LEU A 108 -11.95 0.32 -18.78
C LEU A 108 -12.41 -0.70 -17.74
N GLU A 109 -12.97 -1.82 -18.16
CA GLU A 109 -13.39 -2.92 -17.28
C GLU A 109 -12.47 -4.11 -17.47
N THR A 110 -12.32 -4.94 -16.44
CA THR A 110 -11.57 -6.19 -16.51
C THR A 110 -12.16 -7.12 -17.58
N VAL A 111 -11.33 -7.80 -18.38
CA VAL A 111 -11.75 -8.73 -19.45
C VAL A 111 -12.75 -9.76 -18.94
N ASP A 112 -12.46 -10.37 -17.80
CA ASP A 112 -13.41 -11.25 -17.11
C ASP A 112 -14.46 -10.42 -16.37
N GLN A 113 -15.39 -9.84 -17.13
CA GLN A 113 -16.48 -9.01 -16.60
C GLN A 113 -17.19 -9.76 -15.46
N HIS A 114 -17.42 -9.07 -14.34
CA HIS A 114 -17.97 -9.61 -13.09
C HIS A 114 -17.09 -10.62 -12.31
N GLN A 115 -15.93 -11.03 -12.82
CA GLN A 115 -15.05 -11.98 -12.14
C GLN A 115 -13.82 -11.34 -11.49
N GLY A 116 -13.75 -10.00 -11.45
CA GLY A 116 -12.74 -9.28 -10.70
C GLY A 116 -12.74 -9.73 -9.24
N LYS A 117 -11.63 -10.29 -8.77
CA LYS A 117 -11.49 -10.82 -7.42
C LYS A 117 -11.14 -9.69 -6.45
N ILE A 118 -12.15 -9.32 -5.67
CA ILE A 118 -12.10 -8.28 -4.65
C ILE A 118 -11.88 -8.94 -3.29
N THR A 119 -10.79 -8.54 -2.64
CA THR A 119 -10.51 -8.82 -1.23
C THR A 119 -10.54 -7.54 -0.43
N ALA A 120 -10.30 -7.60 0.87
CA ALA A 120 -10.16 -6.42 1.70
C ALA A 120 -9.01 -6.52 2.70
N TYR A 121 -8.47 -5.36 3.05
CA TYR A 121 -7.40 -5.20 4.03
C TYR A 121 -7.72 -4.05 5.00
N TYR A 122 -6.97 -3.99 6.09
CA TYR A 122 -7.17 -3.05 7.19
C TYR A 122 -5.84 -2.73 7.87
N GLU A 123 -5.78 -1.63 8.62
CA GLU A 123 -4.63 -1.32 9.44
C GLU A 123 -4.68 -2.11 10.75
N VAL A 124 -3.67 -2.95 10.98
CA VAL A 124 -3.59 -3.81 12.16
C VAL A 124 -3.28 -2.98 13.41
N ILE A 125 -4.02 -3.22 14.50
CA ILE A 125 -3.71 -2.69 15.82
C ILE A 125 -2.96 -3.76 16.61
N MET A 126 -1.87 -3.39 17.25
CA MET A 126 -0.98 -4.31 17.95
C MET A 126 -0.65 -3.78 19.34
N GLU A 127 -0.48 -4.66 20.30
CA GLU A 127 0.04 -4.29 21.59
C GLU A 127 1.57 -4.11 21.53
N GLY A 128 2.05 -3.05 22.17
CA GLY A 128 3.48 -2.79 22.33
C GLY A 128 3.86 -2.49 23.77
N ARG A 129 5.17 -2.52 24.03
CA ARG A 129 5.81 -2.08 25.27
C ARG A 129 6.89 -1.07 24.98
N THR A 130 7.18 -0.22 25.97
CA THR A 130 8.29 0.75 25.87
C THR A 130 9.64 0.12 26.16
N LEU A 131 9.65 -0.98 26.92
CA LEU A 131 10.82 -1.78 27.27
C LEU A 131 10.51 -3.26 27.02
N PRO A 132 11.52 -4.11 26.82
CA PRO A 132 11.30 -5.55 26.69
C PRO A 132 10.62 -6.13 27.94
N GLU A 133 9.52 -6.86 27.77
CA GLU A 133 8.75 -7.45 28.87
C GLU A 133 8.02 -8.72 28.41
N GLY A 134 8.24 -9.86 29.08
CA GLY A 134 7.57 -11.12 28.74
C GLY A 134 7.80 -11.55 27.29
N GLU A 135 6.73 -11.67 26.51
CA GLU A 135 6.79 -11.97 25.07
C GLU A 135 7.08 -10.74 24.19
N PHE A 136 6.96 -9.53 24.74
CA PHE A 136 7.19 -8.25 24.04
C PHE A 136 8.68 -7.92 24.05
N VAL A 137 9.48 -8.73 23.37
CA VAL A 137 10.96 -8.59 23.32
C VAL A 137 11.49 -8.25 21.94
N HIS A 138 10.64 -8.25 20.92
CA HIS A 138 11.05 -8.00 19.53
C HIS A 138 10.93 -6.51 19.20
N PRO A 139 12.04 -5.82 18.89
CA PRO A 139 12.02 -4.37 18.72
C PRO A 139 11.46 -3.98 17.35
N ILE A 140 10.54 -3.03 17.30
CA ILE A 140 10.23 -2.32 16.05
C ILE A 140 11.33 -1.27 15.85
N LEU A 141 12.22 -1.47 14.87
CA LEU A 141 13.40 -0.62 14.70
C LEU A 141 13.15 0.52 13.70
N GLU A 142 13.73 1.67 14.00
CA GLU A 142 13.87 2.75 13.01
C GLU A 142 14.92 2.41 11.94
N THR A 143 14.89 3.12 10.81
CA THR A 143 15.93 2.99 9.78
C THR A 143 17.29 3.31 10.40
N PRO A 144 18.25 2.37 10.39
CA PRO A 144 19.58 2.61 10.96
C PRO A 144 20.37 3.67 10.20
N SER A 145 21.17 4.45 10.94
CA SER A 145 21.97 5.54 10.38
C SER A 145 23.09 5.09 9.44
N ASP A 146 23.51 3.82 9.53
CA ASP A 146 24.54 3.22 8.68
C ASP A 146 23.97 2.42 7.50
N LEU A 147 22.65 2.41 7.31
CA LEU A 147 21.99 1.73 6.19
C LEU A 147 22.19 2.53 4.90
N ILE A 148 22.84 1.90 3.92
CA ILE A 148 23.15 2.50 2.62
C ILE A 148 22.38 1.74 1.54
N VAL A 149 21.54 2.45 0.79
CA VAL A 149 20.85 1.91 -0.39
C VAL A 149 21.64 2.31 -1.63
N LYS A 150 22.03 1.33 -2.46
CA LYS A 150 22.68 1.56 -3.75
C LYS A 150 21.90 0.87 -4.88
N LYS A 151 22.12 1.35 -6.10
CA LYS A 151 21.67 0.68 -7.32
C LYS A 151 22.86 -0.01 -7.98
N GLN A 152 22.74 -1.29 -8.29
CA GLN A 152 23.72 -2.05 -9.07
C GLN A 152 23.02 -2.51 -10.34
N GLY A 153 23.25 -1.80 -11.45
CA GLY A 153 22.46 -1.99 -12.68
C GLY A 153 20.99 -1.61 -12.45
N ASN A 154 20.10 -2.59 -12.59
CA ASN A 154 18.65 -2.45 -12.31
C ASN A 154 18.26 -2.92 -10.90
N GLU A 155 19.18 -3.51 -10.15
CA GLU A 155 18.91 -4.08 -8.83
C GLU A 155 19.16 -3.08 -7.71
N ARG A 156 18.31 -3.11 -6.69
CA ARG A 156 18.48 -2.36 -5.44
C ARG A 156 19.22 -3.23 -4.45
N ILE A 157 20.38 -2.78 -3.99
CA ILE A 157 21.14 -3.44 -2.92
C ILE A 157 21.14 -2.58 -1.65
N VAL A 158 21.11 -3.24 -0.50
CA VAL A 158 21.18 -2.59 0.82
C VAL A 158 22.40 -3.12 1.56
N VAL A 159 23.31 -2.20 1.90
CA VAL A 159 24.62 -2.49 2.47
C VAL A 159 24.92 -1.57 3.64
N LYS A 160 25.95 -1.91 4.41
CA LYS A 160 26.58 -1.04 5.42
C LYS A 160 28.08 -0.99 5.21
N SER A 161 28.74 0.01 5.79
CA SER A 161 30.20 0.07 5.86
C SER A 161 30.71 -0.74 7.05
N ALA A 162 31.62 -1.67 6.81
CA ALA A 162 32.33 -2.43 7.82
C ALA A 162 33.82 -2.51 7.44
N ASN A 163 34.70 -1.95 8.28
CA ASN A 163 36.15 -1.93 8.06
C ASN A 163 36.57 -1.40 6.68
N GLY A 164 35.89 -0.35 6.18
CA GLY A 164 36.15 0.24 4.86
C GLY A 164 35.53 -0.51 3.68
N ASN A 165 34.92 -1.67 3.90
CA ASN A 165 34.23 -2.46 2.87
C ASN A 165 32.71 -2.31 2.97
N LEU A 166 32.04 -2.44 1.83
CA LEU A 166 30.58 -2.53 1.80
C LEU A 166 30.16 -3.98 1.92
N VAL A 167 29.36 -4.29 2.92
CA VAL A 167 28.83 -5.64 3.18
C VAL A 167 27.31 -5.60 3.23
N PRO A 168 26.62 -6.70 2.89
CA PRO A 168 25.17 -6.79 3.02
C PRO A 168 24.70 -6.43 4.44
N TYR A 169 23.53 -5.79 4.53
CA TYR A 169 22.92 -5.49 5.83
C TYR A 169 22.52 -6.76 6.58
N GLU A 170 22.35 -6.66 7.89
CA GLU A 170 21.99 -7.76 8.79
C GLU A 170 20.62 -8.36 8.47
N THR A 171 20.52 -9.67 8.64
CA THR A 171 19.29 -10.46 8.58
C THR A 171 18.41 -10.24 9.81
N ARG A 172 17.14 -10.65 9.72
CA ARG A 172 16.20 -10.62 10.85
C ARG A 172 16.74 -11.28 12.11
N ILE A 173 17.38 -12.45 12.00
CA ILE A 173 17.89 -13.18 13.16
C ILE A 173 19.09 -12.47 13.80
N GLU A 174 19.96 -11.86 13.00
CA GLU A 174 21.08 -11.06 13.50
C GLU A 174 20.59 -9.79 14.21
N LEU A 175 19.54 -9.15 13.68
CA LEU A 175 18.91 -7.97 14.30
C LEU A 175 18.14 -8.28 15.60
N PHE A 176 17.99 -9.55 15.97
CA PHE A 176 17.44 -9.92 17.27
C PHE A 176 18.37 -9.49 18.42
N GLU A 177 19.69 -9.51 18.19
CA GLU A 177 20.68 -9.17 19.19
C GLU A 177 20.84 -7.64 19.36
N PRO A 178 20.55 -7.07 20.54
CA PRO A 178 20.57 -5.62 20.72
C PRO A 178 21.94 -4.96 20.47
N SER A 179 23.04 -5.69 20.69
CA SER A 179 24.39 -5.22 20.42
C SER A 179 24.65 -4.89 18.94
N VAL A 180 23.86 -5.46 18.03
CA VAL A 180 24.00 -5.28 16.58
C VAL A 180 23.46 -3.92 16.12
N TRP A 181 22.42 -3.41 16.77
CA TRP A 181 21.66 -2.25 16.27
C TRP A 181 21.61 -1.05 17.23
N LYS A 182 21.84 -1.22 18.54
CA LYS A 182 21.65 -0.15 19.55
C LYS A 182 22.50 1.11 19.34
N ASN A 183 23.63 1.03 18.64
CA ASN A 183 24.49 2.18 18.34
C ASN A 183 24.13 2.92 17.04
N LYS A 184 23.22 2.38 16.23
CA LYS A 184 22.87 2.89 14.88
C LYS A 184 21.39 3.22 14.72
N THR A 185 20.54 2.64 15.57
CA THR A 185 19.10 2.84 15.56
C THR A 185 18.52 2.67 16.97
N LYS A 186 17.22 2.90 17.11
CA LYS A 186 16.46 2.72 18.34
C LYS A 186 15.19 1.91 18.08
N ALA A 187 14.70 1.26 19.13
CA ALA A 187 13.39 0.64 19.14
C ALA A 187 12.31 1.70 19.35
N ILE A 188 11.30 1.71 18.46
CA ILE A 188 10.09 2.53 18.58
C ILE A 188 9.18 1.98 19.68
N SER A 189 9.07 0.65 19.75
CA SER A 189 8.34 -0.16 20.74
C SER A 189 8.83 -1.61 20.65
N TYR A 190 8.51 -2.43 21.65
CA TYR A 190 8.74 -3.87 21.64
C TYR A 190 7.40 -4.60 21.53
N VAL A 191 7.33 -5.58 20.63
CA VAL A 191 6.13 -6.35 20.31
C VAL A 191 6.41 -7.85 20.35
N LYS A 192 5.38 -8.68 20.21
CA LYS A 192 5.54 -10.13 20.01
C LYS A 192 6.11 -10.40 18.61
N ILE A 193 6.76 -11.54 18.41
CA ILE A 193 7.34 -11.90 17.10
C ILE A 193 6.29 -11.97 15.99
N THR A 194 5.10 -12.49 16.31
CA THR A 194 3.97 -12.52 15.39
C THR A 194 3.51 -11.14 14.98
N ASP A 195 3.49 -10.23 15.94
CA ASP A 195 3.03 -8.87 15.70
C ASP A 195 4.04 -8.11 14.86
N LEU A 196 5.33 -8.24 15.16
CA LEU A 196 6.40 -7.70 14.32
C LEU A 196 6.30 -8.26 12.90
N HIS A 197 6.07 -9.56 12.74
CA HIS A 197 5.93 -10.19 11.43
C HIS A 197 4.76 -9.63 10.64
N LEU A 198 3.58 -9.47 11.25
CA LEU A 198 2.43 -8.86 10.59
C LEU A 198 2.68 -7.40 10.24
N ALA A 199 3.21 -6.58 11.16
CA ALA A 199 3.55 -5.19 10.87
C ALA A 199 4.51 -5.07 9.66
N GLN A 200 5.51 -5.96 9.58
CA GLN A 200 6.48 -6.00 8.49
C GLN A 200 5.90 -6.54 7.17
N LEU A 201 4.91 -7.43 7.25
CA LEU A 201 4.19 -7.95 6.09
C LEU A 201 3.26 -6.89 5.50
N GLU A 202 2.51 -6.18 6.35
CA GLU A 202 1.53 -5.15 5.99
C GLU A 202 2.16 -3.78 5.74
N GLY A 203 3.38 -3.54 6.24
CA GLY A 203 4.12 -2.29 6.06
C GLY A 203 3.63 -1.12 6.92
N SER A 204 2.56 -1.30 7.70
CA SER A 204 2.08 -0.32 8.67
C SER A 204 1.29 -0.98 9.79
N ALA A 205 1.23 -0.32 10.95
CA ALA A 205 0.42 -0.76 12.08
C ALA A 205 0.15 0.40 13.05
N ILE A 206 -0.90 0.28 13.86
CA ILE A 206 -1.07 1.09 15.07
C ILE A 206 -0.52 0.32 16.27
N ILE A 207 0.35 0.96 17.04
CA ILE A 207 0.88 0.43 18.28
C ILE A 207 0.11 1.03 19.46
N GLN A 208 -0.54 0.15 20.21
CA GLN A 208 -1.16 0.47 21.50
C GLN A 208 -0.17 0.13 22.60
N THR A 209 0.30 1.15 23.32
CA THR A 209 1.12 0.96 24.53
C THR A 209 0.26 1.20 25.77
N PRO A 210 0.48 0.49 26.90
CA PRO A 210 -0.21 0.79 28.14
C PRO A 210 -0.01 2.25 28.55
N ASN A 211 -1.11 2.91 28.95
CA ASN A 211 -1.12 4.29 29.47
C ASN A 211 -0.56 5.36 28.52
N LYS A 212 -0.57 5.11 27.21
CA LYS A 212 -0.17 6.07 26.17
C LYS A 212 -1.19 6.10 25.05
N ASP A 213 -1.27 7.24 24.36
CA ASP A 213 -2.04 7.33 23.13
C ASP A 213 -1.46 6.36 22.09
N PRO A 214 -2.32 5.60 21.39
CA PRO A 214 -1.86 4.78 20.28
C PRO A 214 -1.17 5.64 19.22
N PHE A 215 -0.11 5.10 18.65
CA PHE A 215 0.64 5.78 17.59
C PHE A 215 0.84 4.84 16.41
N ARG A 216 0.92 5.42 15.21
CA ARG A 216 1.10 4.66 13.98
C ARG A 216 2.57 4.54 13.62
N ILE A 217 2.92 3.41 13.03
CA ILE A 217 4.18 3.16 12.36
C ILE A 217 3.92 2.87 10.87
N THR A 218 4.82 3.32 10.01
CA THR A 218 4.78 3.04 8.58
C THR A 218 6.17 2.65 8.08
N TYR A 219 6.22 1.89 6.99
CA TYR A 219 7.44 1.48 6.30
C TYR A 219 8.36 2.68 6.09
N SER A 220 9.64 2.48 6.42
CA SER A 220 10.69 3.47 6.18
C SER A 220 11.76 2.92 5.24
N SER A 221 12.23 1.70 5.50
CA SER A 221 13.23 1.01 4.68
C SER A 221 13.20 -0.50 4.95
N ASP A 222 14.05 -1.27 4.26
CA ASP A 222 14.29 -2.68 4.54
C ASP A 222 15.78 -3.00 4.44
N ASN A 223 16.17 -4.16 4.96
CA ASN A 223 17.55 -4.66 4.94
C ASN A 223 17.99 -5.25 3.58
N GLY A 224 17.19 -5.11 2.53
CA GLY A 224 17.49 -5.60 1.18
C GLY A 224 17.53 -7.12 1.01
N LYS A 225 17.16 -7.91 2.02
CA LYS A 225 17.09 -9.37 1.90
C LYS A 225 15.80 -9.80 1.21
N GLU A 226 15.87 -10.92 0.51
CA GLU A 226 14.71 -11.57 -0.08
C GLU A 226 13.71 -12.01 1.00
N TYR A 227 12.42 -11.87 0.68
CA TYR A 227 11.37 -12.39 1.55
C TYR A 227 11.28 -13.91 1.35
N LEU A 228 11.52 -14.66 2.42
CA LEU A 228 11.21 -16.09 2.46
C LEU A 228 9.92 -16.26 3.26
N SER A 229 8.91 -16.91 2.67
CA SER A 229 7.62 -17.11 3.33
C SER A 229 7.79 -18.01 4.56
N PRO A 230 7.47 -17.54 5.78
CA PRO A 230 7.56 -18.40 6.97
C PRO A 230 6.73 -19.69 6.84
N ALA A 231 5.62 -19.66 6.11
CA ALA A 231 4.77 -20.83 5.90
C ALA A 231 5.49 -21.99 5.17
N GLU A 232 6.45 -21.69 4.29
CA GLU A 232 7.25 -22.72 3.60
C GLU A 232 8.10 -23.53 4.59
N SER A 233 8.56 -22.88 5.66
CA SER A 233 9.33 -23.52 6.73
C SER A 233 8.49 -24.41 7.65
N LEU A 234 7.15 -24.28 7.59
CA LEU A 234 6.20 -25.02 8.41
C LEU A 234 5.77 -26.35 7.79
N ARG A 235 6.22 -26.70 6.57
CA ARG A 235 5.96 -28.00 5.89
C ARG A 235 4.49 -28.47 5.93
N GLY A 236 3.55 -27.52 5.80
CA GLY A 236 2.11 -27.82 5.80
C GLY A 236 1.42 -27.79 7.16
N ILE A 237 2.13 -27.54 8.27
CA ILE A 237 1.52 -27.30 9.60
C ILE A 237 0.55 -26.12 9.52
N CYS A 238 0.92 -25.06 8.81
CA CYS A 238 0.05 -23.92 8.55
C CYS A 238 0.04 -23.55 7.07
N LYS A 239 -1.16 -23.25 6.55
CA LYS A 239 -1.37 -22.89 5.14
C LYS A 239 -0.67 -21.58 4.77
N SER A 240 -0.76 -20.58 5.63
CA SER A 240 -0.04 -19.32 5.49
C SER A 240 0.15 -18.65 6.85
N LEU A 241 1.01 -17.62 6.90
CA LEU A 241 1.17 -16.76 8.08
C LEU A 241 0.82 -15.30 7.73
N ILE A 242 -0.33 -15.13 7.07
CA ILE A 242 -1.03 -13.84 6.89
C ILE A 242 -2.00 -13.63 8.07
N PRO A 243 -2.57 -12.42 8.30
CA PRO A 243 -3.40 -12.14 9.47
C PRO A 243 -4.53 -13.17 9.74
N SER A 244 -5.22 -13.66 8.72
CA SER A 244 -6.32 -14.63 8.89
C SER A 244 -5.85 -15.98 9.42
N ASP A 245 -4.75 -16.50 8.88
CA ASP A 245 -4.29 -17.87 9.13
C ASP A 245 -3.33 -17.92 10.34
N LEU A 246 -2.58 -16.83 10.57
CA LEU A 246 -1.63 -16.72 11.68
C LEU A 246 -2.32 -16.87 13.03
N ARG A 247 -3.54 -16.33 13.21
CA ARG A 247 -4.26 -16.39 14.50
C ARG A 247 -4.49 -17.82 14.98
N ASN A 248 -4.95 -18.71 14.11
CA ASN A 248 -5.20 -20.10 14.48
C ASN A 248 -3.87 -20.84 14.64
N CYS A 249 -2.96 -20.61 13.70
CA CYS A 249 -1.67 -21.28 13.66
C CYS A 249 -0.79 -21.00 14.89
N ILE A 250 -0.74 -19.76 15.39
CA ILE A 250 0.06 -19.41 16.57
C ILE A 250 -0.48 -20.03 17.86
N VAL A 251 -1.81 -20.23 17.95
CA VAL A 251 -2.44 -20.86 19.12
C VAL A 251 -2.07 -22.34 19.19
N GLU A 252 -2.07 -23.02 18.05
CA GLU A 252 -1.78 -24.46 17.98
C GLU A 252 -0.28 -24.77 17.99
N PHE A 253 0.55 -23.94 17.33
CA PHE A 253 1.98 -24.21 17.08
C PHE A 253 2.87 -22.99 17.37
N PRO A 254 2.89 -22.46 18.60
CA PRO A 254 3.54 -21.19 18.92
C PRO A 254 5.06 -21.19 18.65
N LYS A 255 5.72 -22.33 18.92
CA LYS A 255 7.17 -22.46 18.77
C LYS A 255 7.56 -22.59 17.30
N GLU A 256 6.86 -23.43 16.55
CA GLU A 256 7.09 -23.67 15.13
C GLU A 256 6.89 -22.39 14.33
N VAL A 257 5.83 -21.64 14.65
CA VAL A 257 5.56 -20.33 14.02
C VAL A 257 6.68 -19.35 14.32
N ARG A 258 7.13 -19.25 15.57
CA ARG A 258 8.25 -18.38 15.93
C ARG A 258 9.51 -18.75 15.14
N ASP A 259 9.89 -20.02 15.13
CA ASP A 259 11.09 -20.50 14.44
C ASP A 259 11.00 -20.29 12.93
N ALA A 260 9.82 -20.49 12.35
CA ALA A 260 9.54 -20.22 10.94
C ALA A 260 9.64 -18.72 10.60
N ILE A 261 9.13 -17.83 11.44
CA ILE A 261 9.22 -16.38 11.24
C ILE A 261 10.68 -15.92 11.29
N LEU A 262 11.51 -16.50 12.18
CA LEU A 262 12.92 -16.16 12.31
C LEU A 262 13.77 -16.58 11.10
N LYS A 263 13.34 -17.59 10.34
CA LYS A 263 14.01 -18.02 9.10
C LYS A 263 13.87 -17.04 7.95
N ASN A 264 12.89 -16.14 7.98
CA ASN A 264 12.77 -15.08 6.97
C ASN A 264 13.86 -14.02 7.18
N PRO A 265 14.87 -13.91 6.29
CA PRO A 265 15.99 -13.00 6.51
C PRO A 265 15.58 -11.54 6.35
N ARG A 266 14.45 -11.25 5.69
CA ARG A 266 13.95 -9.90 5.45
C ARG A 266 13.52 -9.23 6.75
N TYR A 267 13.98 -8.00 6.93
CA TYR A 267 13.60 -7.12 8.01
C TYR A 267 13.14 -5.77 7.44
N VAL A 268 11.99 -5.30 7.90
CA VAL A 268 11.44 -3.99 7.54
C VAL A 268 11.61 -3.05 8.73
N PHE A 269 12.17 -1.88 8.46
CA PHE A 269 12.35 -0.78 9.41
C PHE A 269 11.22 0.22 9.26
N PHE A 270 10.82 0.82 10.37
CA PHE A 270 9.68 1.72 10.45
C PHE A 270 10.07 3.13 10.84
N LYS A 271 9.10 4.03 10.75
CA LYS A 271 9.13 5.33 11.41
C LYS A 271 7.76 5.59 12.01
N ARG A 272 7.69 6.42 13.05
CA ARG A 272 6.40 6.93 13.53
C ARG A 272 5.76 7.81 12.46
N GLU A 273 4.47 7.63 12.26
CA GLU A 273 3.66 8.42 11.33
C GLU A 273 2.51 9.07 12.11
N PRO A 274 2.57 10.38 12.38
CA PRO A 274 1.50 11.06 13.11
C PRO A 274 0.22 11.21 12.28
N SER A 275 0.30 11.10 10.95
CA SER A 275 -0.86 11.21 10.05
C SER A 275 -1.56 9.86 9.83
N SER A 276 -2.67 9.86 9.07
CA SER A 276 -3.44 8.65 8.76
C SER A 276 -2.62 7.64 7.94
N PRO A 277 -3.05 6.36 7.80
CA PRO A 277 -2.28 5.35 7.08
C PRO A 277 -1.97 5.82 5.66
N ARG A 278 -0.77 5.54 5.16
CA ARG A 278 -0.35 5.92 3.81
C ARG A 278 -0.05 4.69 2.98
N GLY A 279 -0.59 4.67 1.78
CA GLY A 279 -0.29 3.67 0.78
C GLY A 279 0.95 4.04 -0.04
N SER A 280 1.12 3.30 -1.11
CA SER A 280 2.14 3.53 -2.12
C SER A 280 2.10 4.97 -2.67
N GLY A 281 3.29 5.54 -2.90
CA GLY A 281 3.41 6.95 -3.32
C GLY A 281 3.16 7.97 -2.20
N GLY A 282 2.99 7.52 -0.95
CA GLY A 282 2.80 8.39 0.21
C GLY A 282 1.41 9.02 0.28
N ILE A 283 0.44 8.46 -0.45
CA ILE A 283 -0.96 8.89 -0.53
C ILE A 283 -1.70 8.40 0.71
N GLU A 284 -2.50 9.25 1.34
CA GLU A 284 -3.28 8.83 2.49
C GLU A 284 -4.38 7.82 2.09
N LEU A 285 -4.52 6.76 2.88
CA LEU A 285 -5.55 5.74 2.73
C LEU A 285 -6.82 6.19 3.44
N ILE A 286 -7.89 6.31 2.66
CA ILE A 286 -9.20 6.70 3.12
C ILE A 286 -10.06 5.45 3.25
N PRO A 287 -10.56 5.12 4.46
CA PRO A 287 -11.41 3.96 4.68
C PRO A 287 -12.55 3.92 3.66
N LYS A 288 -12.74 2.75 3.06
CA LYS A 288 -13.78 2.48 2.06
C LYS A 288 -13.69 3.34 0.79
N ARG A 289 -12.58 4.03 0.54
CA ARG A 289 -12.32 4.82 -0.66
C ARG A 289 -10.96 4.56 -1.29
N SER A 290 -10.03 3.97 -0.56
CA SER A 290 -8.73 3.55 -1.07
C SER A 290 -8.71 2.06 -1.39
N VAL A 291 -7.98 1.72 -2.45
CA VAL A 291 -7.74 0.34 -2.85
C VAL A 291 -6.28 0.12 -3.20
N ALA A 292 -5.81 -1.11 -2.96
CA ALA A 292 -4.56 -1.62 -3.52
C ALA A 292 -4.86 -2.36 -4.82
N MET A 293 -4.07 -2.09 -5.86
CA MET A 293 -4.14 -2.79 -7.15
C MET A 293 -2.74 -3.19 -7.62
N ASP A 294 -2.69 -3.86 -8.78
CA ASP A 294 -1.45 -4.23 -9.44
C ASP A 294 -0.50 -3.02 -9.64
N PRO A 295 0.81 -3.15 -9.44
CA PRO A 295 1.78 -2.06 -9.62
C PRO A 295 1.78 -1.40 -11.00
N ASN A 296 1.31 -2.09 -12.04
CA ASN A 296 1.15 -1.56 -13.40
C ASN A 296 -0.04 -0.59 -13.52
N ILE A 297 -0.98 -0.63 -12.56
CA ILE A 297 -2.08 0.34 -12.49
C ILE A 297 -1.52 1.67 -11.93
N PRO A 298 -1.77 2.81 -12.59
CA PRO A 298 -1.33 4.10 -12.08
C PRO A 298 -1.98 4.42 -10.73
N LEU A 299 -1.18 4.93 -9.79
CA LEU A 299 -1.71 5.49 -8.56
C LEU A 299 -2.52 6.77 -8.83
N GLY A 300 -3.49 7.03 -7.96
CA GLY A 300 -4.35 8.22 -7.99
C GLY A 300 -5.52 8.16 -8.96
N ILE A 301 -5.66 7.07 -9.75
CA ILE A 301 -6.80 6.96 -10.66
C ILE A 301 -8.07 6.53 -9.92
N PRO A 302 -9.24 7.06 -10.31
CA PRO A 302 -10.50 6.58 -9.80
C PRO A 302 -10.89 5.25 -10.45
N ALA A 303 -11.58 4.41 -9.69
CA ALA A 303 -12.24 3.21 -10.15
C ALA A 303 -13.64 3.11 -9.56
N LEU A 304 -14.55 2.46 -10.27
CA LEU A 304 -15.87 2.06 -9.78
C LEU A 304 -15.85 0.56 -9.51
N ILE A 305 -16.21 0.16 -8.30
CA ILE A 305 -16.32 -1.25 -7.92
C ILE A 305 -17.75 -1.62 -7.57
N THR A 306 -18.15 -2.82 -7.99
CA THR A 306 -19.48 -3.40 -7.70
C THR A 306 -19.33 -4.85 -7.29
N PHE A 307 -19.77 -5.20 -6.09
CA PHE A 307 -19.71 -6.57 -5.59
C PHE A 307 -20.76 -6.82 -4.52
N GLU A 308 -21.06 -8.08 -4.29
CA GLU A 308 -21.88 -8.51 -3.15
C GLU A 308 -20.98 -8.82 -1.96
N SER A 309 -21.42 -8.39 -0.77
CA SER A 309 -20.69 -8.60 0.47
C SER A 309 -21.65 -8.98 1.60
N PRO A 310 -21.31 -9.98 2.42
CA PRO A 310 -22.09 -10.31 3.61
C PRO A 310 -21.92 -9.28 4.75
N VAL A 311 -20.94 -8.37 4.62
CA VAL A 311 -20.52 -7.46 5.71
C VAL A 311 -20.55 -5.98 5.33
N LEU A 312 -20.74 -5.66 4.06
CA LEU A 312 -20.90 -4.31 3.53
C LEU A 312 -22.22 -4.21 2.78
N THR A 313 -22.93 -3.11 3.00
CA THR A 313 -24.22 -2.83 2.32
C THR A 313 -24.03 -1.91 1.12
N GLU A 314 -22.87 -1.25 1.04
CA GLU A 314 -22.60 -0.27 0.01
C GLU A 314 -22.35 -0.95 -1.35
N LYS A 315 -23.16 -0.60 -2.35
CA LYS A 315 -22.99 -1.03 -3.76
C LYS A 315 -22.42 0.12 -4.59
N ASN A 316 -21.82 -0.21 -5.74
CA ASN A 316 -21.35 0.75 -6.76
C ASN A 316 -20.49 1.89 -6.17
N ARG A 317 -19.27 1.58 -5.74
CA ARG A 317 -18.42 2.52 -4.99
C ARG A 317 -17.33 3.10 -5.88
N ILE A 318 -17.27 4.43 -5.94
CA ILE A 318 -16.06 5.11 -6.43
C ILE A 318 -14.97 4.99 -5.36
N VAL A 319 -13.85 4.41 -5.78
CA VAL A 319 -12.63 4.20 -5.01
C VAL A 319 -11.44 4.74 -5.80
N PHE A 320 -10.28 4.80 -5.19
CA PHE A 320 -9.07 5.35 -5.77
C PHE A 320 -7.89 4.42 -5.50
N VAL A 321 -7.06 4.23 -6.52
CA VAL A 321 -5.85 3.42 -6.45
C VAL A 321 -4.80 4.19 -5.66
N HIS A 322 -4.83 4.07 -4.33
CA HIS A 322 -3.91 4.78 -3.42
C HIS A 322 -2.79 3.86 -2.91
N ASP A 323 -2.84 2.58 -3.26
CA ASP A 323 -1.86 1.62 -2.80
C ASP A 323 -1.52 0.56 -3.85
N ARG A 324 -0.45 -0.19 -3.60
CA ARG A 324 0.01 -1.32 -4.40
C ARG A 324 0.34 -2.48 -3.49
N GLY A 325 -0.16 -3.65 -3.82
CA GLY A 325 0.20 -4.88 -3.13
C GLY A 325 1.08 -5.75 -4.01
N SER A 326 2.26 -6.15 -3.54
CA SER A 326 3.15 -7.06 -4.29
C SER A 326 2.49 -8.42 -4.60
N LYS A 327 1.52 -8.82 -3.77
CA LYS A 327 0.67 -10.02 -3.92
C LYS A 327 -0.66 -9.75 -4.64
N ILE A 328 -0.94 -8.50 -5.00
CA ILE A 328 -2.12 -8.09 -5.77
C ILE A 328 -1.65 -7.96 -7.22
N GLN A 329 -1.66 -9.06 -7.95
CA GLN A 329 -1.15 -9.13 -9.32
C GLN A 329 -2.27 -9.43 -10.32
N GLY A 330 -2.21 -8.80 -11.49
CA GLY A 330 -3.19 -8.96 -12.58
C GLY A 330 -4.34 -7.95 -12.56
N HIS A 331 -4.94 -7.72 -13.73
CA HIS A 331 -6.03 -6.74 -13.96
C HIS A 331 -7.26 -6.94 -13.08
N GLY A 332 -7.63 -8.19 -12.81
CA GLY A 332 -8.82 -8.55 -12.06
C GLY A 332 -8.66 -8.48 -10.54
N ARG A 333 -7.59 -7.93 -9.98
CA ARG A 333 -7.32 -7.98 -8.53
C ARG A 333 -7.38 -6.59 -7.89
N LEU A 334 -8.16 -6.51 -6.83
CA LEU A 334 -8.33 -5.31 -6.02
C LEU A 334 -8.45 -5.69 -4.55
N ASP A 335 -7.73 -4.96 -3.70
CA ASP A 335 -7.82 -5.11 -2.24
C ASP A 335 -8.41 -3.84 -1.64
N TYR A 336 -9.54 -3.96 -0.95
CA TYR A 336 -10.34 -2.84 -0.49
C TYR A 336 -9.96 -2.43 0.94
N PHE A 337 -9.50 -1.19 1.12
CA PHE A 337 -9.10 -0.70 2.44
C PHE A 337 -10.33 -0.38 3.30
N LEU A 338 -10.55 -1.12 4.40
CA LEU A 338 -11.71 -0.91 5.28
C LEU A 338 -11.47 0.07 6.41
N GLY A 339 -10.22 0.50 6.64
CA GLY A 339 -9.83 1.37 7.74
C GLY A 339 -9.09 0.63 8.85
N THR A 340 -9.30 1.07 10.08
CA THR A 340 -8.55 0.59 11.24
C THR A 340 -9.47 0.02 12.32
N GLY A 341 -8.96 -0.93 13.09
CA GLY A 341 -9.61 -1.47 14.29
C GLY A 341 -10.43 -2.74 14.06
N LYS A 342 -10.94 -3.28 15.16
CA LYS A 342 -11.55 -4.62 15.22
C LYS A 342 -12.69 -4.83 14.21
N LYS A 343 -13.50 -3.80 13.97
CA LYS A 343 -14.58 -3.89 12.97
C LYS A 343 -14.03 -4.04 11.54
N ALA A 344 -13.00 -3.28 11.18
CA ALA A 344 -12.38 -3.37 9.87
C ALA A 344 -11.69 -4.74 9.69
N GLU A 345 -11.06 -5.25 10.75
CA GLU A 345 -10.48 -6.59 10.81
C GLU A 345 -11.51 -7.70 10.57
N GLU A 346 -12.62 -7.70 11.32
CA GLU A 346 -13.69 -8.69 11.18
C GLU A 346 -14.33 -8.67 9.80
N GLN A 347 -14.50 -7.47 9.22
CA GLN A 347 -15.06 -7.31 7.88
C GLN A 347 -14.07 -7.76 6.81
N ALA A 348 -12.78 -7.41 6.93
CA ALA A 348 -11.78 -7.69 5.90
C ALA A 348 -11.63 -9.19 5.64
N GLY A 349 -11.57 -10.00 6.71
CA GLY A 349 -11.49 -11.46 6.60
C GLY A 349 -12.71 -12.13 5.97
N ARG A 350 -13.82 -11.41 5.78
CA ARG A 350 -15.07 -11.91 5.18
C ARG A 350 -15.31 -11.41 3.76
N ILE A 351 -14.44 -10.53 3.25
CA ILE A 351 -14.52 -10.06 1.87
C ILE A 351 -13.52 -10.86 1.04
N GLN A 352 -14.04 -11.89 0.38
CA GLN A 352 -13.37 -12.62 -0.68
C GLN A 352 -14.44 -12.98 -1.71
N THR A 353 -14.60 -12.10 -2.69
CA THR A 353 -15.75 -12.15 -3.60
C THR A 353 -15.35 -11.75 -5.02
N GLN A 354 -16.23 -12.03 -5.97
CA GLN A 354 -16.13 -11.57 -7.34
C GLN A 354 -16.98 -10.31 -7.53
N GLY A 355 -16.56 -9.46 -8.45
CA GLY A 355 -17.23 -8.21 -8.73
C GLY A 355 -16.72 -7.55 -10.00
N ARG A 356 -17.31 -6.41 -10.29
CA ARG A 356 -16.90 -5.54 -11.39
C ARG A 356 -15.89 -4.53 -10.91
N ILE A 357 -14.82 -4.34 -11.67
CA ILE A 357 -13.79 -3.33 -11.43
C ILE A 357 -13.66 -2.53 -12.72
N LEU A 358 -14.01 -1.24 -12.65
CA LEU A 358 -13.98 -0.34 -13.79
C LEU A 358 -13.06 0.85 -13.50
N LEU A 359 -11.99 1.01 -14.25
CA LEU A 359 -11.12 2.17 -14.18
C LEU A 359 -11.76 3.37 -14.91
N ILE A 360 -11.66 4.55 -14.31
CA ILE A 360 -12.23 5.78 -14.84
C ILE A 360 -11.08 6.67 -15.32
N LEU A 361 -10.97 6.83 -16.64
CA LEU A 361 -9.89 7.58 -17.29
C LEU A 361 -10.41 8.84 -17.97
N PRO A 362 -9.61 9.92 -18.06
CA PRO A 362 -10.01 11.07 -18.86
C PRO A 362 -10.18 10.70 -20.33
N LYS A 363 -11.20 11.25 -20.99
CA LYS A 363 -11.25 11.31 -22.46
C LYS A 363 -10.29 12.39 -22.97
N LYS A 364 -9.61 12.10 -24.08
CA LYS A 364 -8.86 13.08 -24.85
C LYS A 364 -9.60 13.46 -26.10
#